data_AF-A0A6J2JKK7-F1
#
_entry.id   AF-A0A6J2JKK7-F1
#
_cell.length_a   1.000
_cell.length_b   1.000
_cell.length_c   1.000
_cell.angle_alpha   90.00
_cell.angle_beta   90.00
_cell.angle_gamma   90.00
#
_symmetry.space_group_name_H-M   'P 1'
#
loop_
_entity.id
_entity.type
_entity.pdbx_description
1 polymer ?
#
loop_
_entity_poly.entity_id
_entity_poly.type
_entity_poly.pdbx_seq_one_letter_code
_entity_poly.pdbx_strand_id
1 'polypeptide(L)'
;MAYNDFIDIKQLPVPRLNKSVESELVKVSDIKVIKVVKVEDDKVKFCYKTSYVDDFKELNLGSKRASARNQRTEELQHLYNQKLDLSERKKSDVKSLLDACLIPNFYNSYFDRVLN
;
A
#
# COMPACT_ATOMS: atom_id res chain seq x y z
N MET A 1 7.19 -4.50 -9.78
CA MET A 1 6.60 -3.51 -8.85
C MET A 1 6.60 -2.16 -9.54
N ALA A 2 5.42 -1.57 -9.72
CA ALA A 2 5.21 -0.29 -10.35
C ALA A 2 5.05 0.81 -9.29
N TYR A 3 5.12 2.08 -9.72
CA TYR A 3 4.86 3.25 -8.86
C TYR A 3 3.58 3.10 -8.03
N ASN A 4 2.50 2.58 -8.64
CA ASN A 4 1.21 2.39 -7.98
C ASN A 4 1.21 1.34 -6.85
N ASP A 5 2.25 0.50 -6.76
CA ASP A 5 2.37 -0.53 -5.73
C ASP A 5 2.91 0.03 -4.40
N PHE A 6 3.47 1.24 -4.41
CA PHE A 6 4.04 1.87 -3.22
C PHE A 6 3.03 2.80 -2.55
N ILE A 7 2.59 2.43 -1.36
CA ILE A 7 1.53 3.09 -0.60
C ILE A 7 2.09 3.69 0.69
N ASP A 8 1.67 4.90 1.05
CA ASP A 8 2.00 5.51 2.34
C ASP A 8 1.10 4.96 3.46
N ILE A 9 1.57 3.90 4.11
CA ILE A 9 0.88 3.26 5.25
C ILE A 9 0.67 4.25 6.41
N LYS A 10 1.52 5.29 6.54
CA LYS A 10 1.38 6.27 7.63
C LYS A 10 0.16 7.17 7.46
N GLN A 11 -0.36 7.31 6.24
CA GLN A 11 -1.57 8.09 5.95
C GLN A 11 -2.84 7.31 6.22
N LEU A 12 -2.76 6.00 6.39
CA LEU A 12 -3.93 5.19 6.72
C LEU A 12 -4.59 5.72 8.01
N PRO A 13 -5.92 5.68 8.07
CA PRO A 13 -6.63 5.97 9.31
C PRO A 13 -6.14 4.99 10.37
N VAL A 14 -5.71 5.51 11.53
CA VAL A 14 -5.41 4.66 12.68
C VAL A 14 -6.74 4.09 13.15
N PRO A 15 -7.01 2.79 12.97
CA PRO A 15 -8.29 2.24 13.37
C PRO A 15 -8.42 2.40 14.88
N ARG A 16 -9.59 2.82 15.37
CA ARG A 16 -9.88 2.61 16.78
C ARG A 16 -10.11 1.11 16.96
N LEU A 17 -9.09 0.42 17.46
CA LEU A 17 -9.08 -1.03 17.72
C LEU A 17 -9.96 -1.42 18.92
N ASN A 18 -11.11 -0.77 19.08
CA ASN A 18 -11.99 -0.92 20.23
C ASN A 18 -13.40 -1.39 19.87
N LYS A 19 -13.76 -1.41 18.58
CA LYS A 19 -15.08 -1.84 18.11
C LYS A 19 -15.00 -2.61 16.80
N SER A 20 -15.69 -3.74 16.75
CA SER A 20 -15.96 -4.44 15.49
C SER A 20 -17.09 -3.77 14.71
N VAL A 21 -17.26 -4.14 13.43
CA VAL A 21 -18.42 -3.73 12.63
C VAL A 21 -19.74 -4.20 13.28
N GLU A 22 -19.71 -5.34 13.97
CA GLU A 22 -20.84 -5.92 14.72
C GLU A 22 -21.07 -5.24 16.09
N SER A 23 -20.40 -4.13 16.37
CA SER A 23 -20.47 -3.39 17.65
C SER A 23 -19.97 -4.15 18.88
N GLU A 24 -19.22 -5.24 18.70
CA GLU A 24 -18.52 -5.92 19.79
C GLU A 24 -17.36 -5.06 20.29
N LEU A 25 -17.14 -5.04 21.60
CA LEU A 25 -16.00 -4.35 22.20
C LEU A 25 -14.74 -5.20 21.97
N VAL A 26 -13.75 -4.61 21.31
CA VAL A 26 -12.45 -5.27 21.05
C VAL A 26 -11.42 -4.76 22.06
N LYS A 27 -10.78 -5.67 22.80
CA LYS A 27 -9.62 -5.32 23.62
C LYS A 27 -8.35 -5.50 22.80
N VAL A 28 -7.52 -4.47 22.73
CA VAL A 28 -6.26 -4.50 21.96
C VAL A 28 -5.31 -5.58 22.47
N SER A 29 -5.32 -5.86 23.78
CA SER A 29 -4.54 -6.94 24.41
C SER A 29 -4.85 -8.33 23.85
N ASP A 30 -6.06 -8.50 23.33
CA ASP A 30 -6.58 -9.81 22.92
C ASP A 30 -6.34 -10.03 21.43
N ILE A 31 -5.96 -8.99 20.66
CA ILE A 31 -5.67 -9.09 19.24
C ILE A 31 -4.35 -9.83 19.04
N LYS A 32 -4.39 -10.93 18.28
CA LYS A 32 -3.22 -11.72 17.90
C LYS A 32 -2.72 -11.39 16.50
N VAL A 33 -3.64 -11.15 15.57
CA VAL A 33 -3.31 -10.90 14.16
C VAL A 33 -4.16 -9.74 13.67
N ILE A 34 -3.51 -8.80 12.98
CA ILE A 34 -4.17 -7.75 12.20
C ILE A 34 -3.88 -8.03 10.73
N LYS A 35 -4.93 -8.01 9.91
CA LYS A 35 -4.86 -8.13 8.46
C LYS A 35 -5.40 -6.86 7.84
N VAL A 36 -4.64 -6.31 6.90
CA VAL A 36 -5.00 -5.13 6.14
C VAL A 36 -5.24 -5.56 4.70
N VAL A 37 -6.39 -5.22 4.14
CA VAL A 37 -6.81 -5.66 2.80
C VAL A 37 -7.12 -4.43 1.96
N LYS A 38 -6.44 -4.30 0.81
CA LYS A 38 -6.83 -3.36 -0.24
C LYS A 38 -8.11 -3.87 -0.90
N VAL A 39 -9.12 -3.02 -0.94
CA VAL A 39 -10.43 -3.27 -1.56
C VAL A 39 -10.55 -2.41 -2.81
N GLU A 40 -11.63 -2.60 -3.57
CA GLU A 40 -11.98 -1.73 -4.71
C GLU A 40 -12.05 -0.25 -4.29
N ASP A 41 -11.88 0.63 -5.28
CA ASP A 41 -11.84 2.09 -5.13
C ASP A 41 -10.71 2.62 -4.21
N ASP A 42 -9.56 1.93 -4.18
CA ASP A 42 -8.39 2.32 -3.38
C ASP A 42 -8.71 2.50 -1.88
N LYS A 43 -9.66 1.72 -1.37
CA LYS A 43 -10.02 1.68 0.06
C LYS A 43 -9.32 0.55 0.78
N VAL A 44 -9.30 0.64 2.11
CA VAL A 44 -8.67 -0.37 2.97
C VAL A 44 -9.66 -0.90 4.00
N LYS A 45 -9.67 -2.22 4.17
CA LYS A 45 -10.33 -2.90 5.27
C LYS A 45 -9.31 -3.40 6.28
N PHE A 46 -9.64 -3.20 7.55
CA PHE A 46 -8.88 -3.73 8.67
C PHE A 46 -9.65 -4.89 9.28
N CYS A 47 -9.00 -6.04 9.36
CA CYS A 47 -9.53 -7.23 9.98
C CYS A 47 -8.62 -7.67 11.12
N TYR A 48 -9.18 -8.40 12.08
CA TYR A 48 -8.45 -8.89 13.24
C TYR A 48 -8.87 -10.31 13.62
N LYS A 49 -8.00 -11.00 14.36
CA LYS A 49 -8.32 -12.24 15.07
C LYS A 49 -7.82 -12.18 16.50
N THR A 50 -8.59 -12.76 17.41
CA THR A 50 -8.24 -12.93 18.82
C THR A 50 -7.60 -14.28 19.12
N SER A 51 -7.79 -15.26 18.24
CA SER A 51 -7.11 -16.56 18.25
C SER A 51 -6.57 -16.91 16.87
N TYR A 52 -5.53 -17.74 16.80
CA TYR A 52 -4.96 -18.18 15.52
C TYR A 52 -5.89 -19.11 14.73
N VAL A 53 -6.86 -19.73 15.40
CA VAL A 53 -7.82 -20.66 14.79
C VAL A 53 -9.13 -19.99 14.36
N ASP A 54 -9.43 -18.79 14.87
CA ASP A 54 -10.69 -18.09 14.57
C ASP A 54 -10.70 -17.54 13.15
N ASP A 55 -11.86 -17.17 12.62
CA ASP A 55 -11.98 -16.40 11.38
C ASP A 55 -11.72 -14.90 11.59
N PHE A 56 -11.36 -14.21 10.50
CA PHE A 56 -11.08 -12.77 10.56
C PHE A 56 -12.38 -11.98 10.75
N LYS A 57 -12.43 -11.15 11.80
CA LYS A 57 -13.50 -10.18 12.04
C LYS A 57 -13.12 -8.80 11.50
N GLU A 58 -14.07 -8.00 11.02
CA GLU A 58 -13.82 -6.65 10.48
C GLU A 58 -13.88 -5.58 11.58
N LEU A 59 -12.92 -4.65 11.57
CA LEU A 59 -12.87 -3.50 12.48
C LEU A 59 -13.69 -2.34 11.92
N ASN A 60 -14.39 -1.63 12.79
CA ASN A 60 -15.11 -0.42 12.39
C ASN A 60 -14.14 0.76 12.32
N LEU A 61 -13.87 1.24 11.10
CA LEU A 61 -13.03 2.42 10.85
C LEU A 61 -13.75 3.75 11.13
N GLY A 62 -15.05 3.70 11.42
CA GLY A 62 -15.91 4.86 11.58
C GLY A 62 -15.54 5.74 12.77
N SER A 63 -14.89 6.86 12.47
CA SER A 63 -14.90 8.04 13.32
C SER A 63 -15.86 9.08 12.73
N LYS A 64 -17.18 8.90 12.92
CA LYS A 64 -18.18 9.95 12.64
C LYS A 64 -17.95 11.26 13.45
N ARG A 65 -16.96 11.29 14.34
CA ARG A 65 -16.63 12.42 15.23
C ARG A 65 -15.16 12.83 15.17
N ALA A 66 -14.45 12.55 14.07
CA ALA A 66 -13.13 13.15 13.90
C ALA A 66 -13.36 14.63 13.56
N SER A 67 -12.86 15.52 14.41
CA SER A 67 -12.61 16.93 14.03
C SER A 67 -11.96 16.95 12.64
N ALA A 68 -12.31 17.92 11.79
CA ALA A 68 -11.79 18.06 10.43
C ALA A 68 -10.25 17.98 10.34
N ARG A 69 -9.55 18.27 11.45
CA ARG A 69 -8.09 18.20 11.58
C ARG A 69 -7.51 16.78 11.68
N ASN A 70 -8.32 15.76 11.99
CA ASN A 70 -7.91 14.37 12.18
C ASN A 70 -8.58 13.40 11.20
N GLN A 71 -9.26 13.90 10.16
CA GLN A 71 -9.77 13.06 9.08
C GLN A 71 -8.61 12.66 8.19
N ARG A 72 -8.02 11.50 8.47
CA ARG A 72 -7.20 10.79 7.48
C ARG A 72 -8.13 10.19 6.45
N THR A 73 -7.78 10.33 5.17
CA THR A 73 -8.55 9.74 4.07
C THR A 73 -8.54 8.22 4.17
N GLU A 74 -9.69 7.60 3.93
CA GLU A 74 -9.80 6.15 3.74
C GLU A 74 -9.16 5.68 2.42
N GLU A 75 -8.86 6.64 1.54
CA GLU A 75 -8.19 6.45 0.27
C GLU A 75 -6.69 6.20 0.46
N LEU A 76 -6.20 5.19 -0.25
CA LEU A 76 -4.78 4.88 -0.33
C LEU A 76 -4.01 5.99 -1.03
N GLN A 77 -3.04 6.57 -0.32
CA GLN A 77 -2.10 7.52 -0.90
C GLN A 77 -0.84 6.81 -1.36
N HIS A 78 -0.29 7.24 -2.49
CA HIS A 78 1.01 6.75 -2.95
C HIS A 78 2.13 7.24 -2.03
N LEU A 79 3.11 6.37 -1.79
CA LEU A 79 4.29 6.70 -0.99
C LEU A 79 5.16 7.76 -1.65
N TYR A 80 5.23 7.71 -2.97
CA TYR A 80 5.96 8.67 -3.78
C TYR A 80 4.96 9.60 -4.45
N ASN A 81 5.31 10.88 -4.57
CA ASN A 81 4.44 11.86 -5.23
C ASN A 81 4.48 11.75 -6.76
N GLN A 82 5.48 11.04 -7.29
CA GLN A 82 5.71 10.85 -8.72
C GLN A 82 6.45 9.53 -8.95
N LYS A 83 6.45 9.06 -10.21
CA LYS A 83 7.28 7.93 -10.63
C LYS A 83 8.74 8.26 -10.35
N LEU A 84 9.47 7.29 -9.81
CA LEU A 84 10.89 7.46 -9.53
C LEU A 84 11.68 7.33 -10.82
N ASP A 85 12.31 8.41 -11.23
CA ASP A 85 13.19 8.41 -12.40
C ASP A 85 14.48 7.65 -12.10
N LEU A 86 15.02 7.02 -13.14
CA LEU A 86 16.36 6.45 -13.08
C LEU A 86 17.39 7.56 -13.07
N SER A 87 18.37 7.46 -12.17
CA SER A 87 19.57 8.31 -12.22
C SER A 87 20.29 8.14 -13.56
N GLU A 88 20.92 9.20 -14.07
CA GLU A 88 21.69 9.17 -15.32
C GLU A 88 22.73 8.05 -15.38
N ARG A 89 23.38 7.74 -14.25
CA ARG A 89 24.31 6.61 -14.14
C ARG A 89 23.64 5.27 -14.48
N LYS A 90 22.49 4.99 -13.87
CA LYS A 90 21.71 3.77 -14.14
C LYS A 90 21.22 3.71 -15.59
N LYS A 91 20.84 4.85 -16.18
CA LYS A 91 20.47 4.92 -17.60
C LYS A 91 21.65 4.54 -18.49
N SER A 92 22.84 5.08 -18.21
CA SER A 92 24.09 4.75 -18.90
C SER A 92 24.45 3.27 -18.77
N ASP A 93 24.30 2.69 -17.58
CA ASP A 93 24.58 1.27 -17.33
C ASP A 93 23.63 0.38 -18.16
N VAL A 94 22.33 0.68 -18.15
CA VAL A 94 21.32 -0.05 -18.96
C VAL A 94 21.62 0.07 -20.45
N LYS A 95 22.00 1.26 -20.93
CA LYS A 95 22.38 1.47 -22.33
C LYS A 95 23.61 0.62 -22.71
N SER A 96 24.60 0.57 -21.83
CA SER A 96 25.80 -0.25 -22.05
C SER A 96 25.48 -1.75 -22.14
N LEU A 97 24.50 -2.23 -21.38
CA LEU A 97 24.03 -3.62 -21.46
C LEU A 97 23.28 -3.93 -22.76
N LEU A 98 22.53 -2.97 -23.29
CA LEU A 98 21.87 -3.07 -24.59
C LEU A 98 22.89 -3.08 -25.73
N ASP A 99 23.84 -2.15 -25.71
CA ASP A 99 24.89 -2.02 -26.72
C ASP A 99 25.78 -3.29 -26.76
N ALA A 100 26.06 -3.87 -25.59
CA ALA A 100 26.79 -5.14 -25.46
C ALA A 100 25.96 -6.38 -25.84
N CYS A 101 24.69 -6.22 -26.25
CA CYS A 101 23.76 -7.31 -26.56
C CYS A 101 23.58 -8.32 -25.42
N LEU A 102 23.77 -7.89 -24.17
CA LEU A 102 23.57 -8.71 -22.97
C LEU A 102 22.09 -8.75 -22.56
N ILE A 103 21.33 -7.75 -22.97
CA ILE A 103 19.87 -7.72 -22.87
C ILE A 103 19.30 -8.11 -24.25
N PRO A 104 18.36 -9.07 -24.34
CA PRO A 104 17.75 -9.44 -25.62
C PRO A 104 17.07 -8.26 -26.30
N ASN A 105 17.33 -8.08 -27.60
CA ASN A 105 16.80 -6.97 -28.42
C ASN A 105 15.26 -6.86 -28.43
N PHE A 106 14.56 -7.95 -28.11
CA PHE A 106 13.10 -7.95 -27.92
C PHE A 106 12.64 -6.90 -26.89
N TYR A 107 13.47 -6.59 -25.89
CA TYR A 107 13.15 -5.62 -24.84
C TYR A 107 13.55 -4.17 -25.20
N ASN A 108 14.15 -3.90 -26.37
CA ASN A 108 14.61 -2.55 -26.73
C ASN A 108 13.48 -1.52 -26.61
N SER A 109 12.30 -1.83 -27.15
CA SER A 109 11.13 -0.94 -27.07
C SER A 109 10.69 -0.58 -25.64
N TYR A 110 10.93 -1.47 -24.67
CA TYR A 110 10.66 -1.21 -23.27
C TYR A 110 11.72 -0.28 -22.69
N PHE A 111 13.01 -0.61 -22.87
CA PHE A 111 14.10 0.19 -22.32
C PHE A 111 14.22 1.56 -22.98
N ASP A 112 13.89 1.71 -24.27
CA ASP A 112 13.84 3.00 -24.95
C ASP A 112 12.82 3.95 -24.29
N ARG A 113 11.69 3.43 -23.79
CA ARG A 113 10.70 4.23 -23.03
C ARG A 113 11.14 4.55 -21.59
N VAL A 114 12.10 3.79 -21.06
CA VAL A 114 12.62 3.97 -19.70
C VAL A 114 13.83 4.91 -19.71
N LEU A 115 14.56 4.97 -20.81
CA LEU A 115 15.76 5.79 -20.99
C LEU A 115 15.47 7.21 -21.51
N ASN A 116 14.34 7.41 -22.21
CA ASN A 116 13.85 8.71 -22.71
C ASN A 116 12.67 9.22 -21.88
#